data_AF-A0A2W4XIV5-F1
#
_entry.id   AF-A0A2W4XIV5-F1
#
_cell.length_a   1.000
_cell.length_b   1.000
_cell.length_c   1.000
_cell.angle_alpha   90.00
_cell.angle_beta   90.00
_cell.angle_gamma   90.00
#
_symmetry.space_group_name_H-M   'P 1'
#
loop_
_entity.id
_entity.type
_entity.pdbx_description
1 polymer ?
#
loop_
_entity_poly.entity_id
_entity_poly.type
_entity_poly.pdbx_seq_one_letter_code
_entity_poly.pdbx_strand_id
1 'polypeptide(L)'
;MKQEPSRESPIALLLPLSLILGLVLLLSLNAGQNNQTAEAISPLELWLKVIVGYLAAGAEIAAAVVIGGAIGRGILSYVRQLFSRRQHLDVTEVIRLQLGRVLALGLEFTVASDILLTAVAPTRQDISNLGAIVLLRTLLNYFLEREIRQGEQSRLPEKPVEIGE
;
A
#
# COMPACT_ATOMS: atom_id res chain seq x y z
N MET A 1 -39.82 6.33 6.90
CA MET A 1 -39.06 5.19 6.35
C MET A 1 -37.76 5.07 7.12
N LYS A 2 -37.49 3.91 7.72
CA LYS A 2 -36.32 3.66 8.57
C LYS A 2 -35.05 3.66 7.70
N GLN A 3 -34.05 4.44 8.08
CA GLN A 3 -32.75 4.49 7.41
C GLN A 3 -32.01 3.19 7.70
N GLU A 4 -31.64 2.45 6.65
CA GLU A 4 -30.79 1.28 6.77
C GLU A 4 -29.36 1.72 7.09
N PRO A 5 -28.70 1.14 8.11
CA PRO A 5 -27.32 1.44 8.40
C PRO A 5 -26.47 0.92 7.25
N SER A 6 -25.59 1.78 6.73
CA SER A 6 -24.63 1.52 5.67
C SER A 6 -23.75 0.31 6.02
N ARG A 7 -24.24 -0.90 5.70
CA ARG A 7 -23.44 -2.12 5.68
C ARG A 7 -22.48 -1.98 4.50
N GLU A 8 -21.32 -1.37 4.74
CA GLU A 8 -20.21 -1.44 3.81
C GLU A 8 -19.96 -2.91 3.47
N SER A 9 -20.20 -3.24 2.21
CA SER A 9 -20.39 -4.63 1.77
C SER A 9 -19.05 -5.36 1.91
N PRO A 10 -18.89 -6.35 2.81
CA PRO A 10 -17.66 -7.14 2.92
C PRO A 10 -17.31 -7.85 1.60
N ILE A 11 -18.29 -7.96 0.70
CA ILE A 11 -18.20 -8.47 -0.67
C ILE A 11 -17.20 -7.66 -1.52
N ALA A 12 -17.08 -6.34 -1.31
CA ALA A 12 -16.17 -5.49 -2.08
C ALA A 12 -14.69 -5.81 -1.80
N LEU A 13 -14.38 -6.32 -0.61
CA LEU A 13 -13.03 -6.75 -0.22
C LEU A 13 -12.81 -8.24 -0.55
N LEU A 14 -13.86 -9.05 -0.41
CA LEU A 14 -13.83 -10.47 -0.72
C LEU A 14 -13.55 -10.75 -2.20
N LEU A 15 -14.00 -9.88 -3.12
CA LEU A 15 -13.82 -10.08 -4.56
C LEU A 15 -12.34 -10.02 -5.00
N PRO A 16 -11.56 -8.95 -4.73
CA PRO A 16 -10.13 -8.93 -5.05
C PRO A 16 -9.35 -9.97 -4.23
N LEU A 17 -9.71 -10.18 -2.97
CA LEU A 17 -9.03 -11.16 -2.11
C LEU A 17 -9.20 -12.58 -2.64
N SER A 18 -10.43 -13.00 -2.98
CA SER A 18 -10.73 -14.29 -3.59
C SER A 18 -10.00 -14.50 -4.91
N LEU A 19 -9.93 -13.44 -5.74
CA LEU A 19 -9.25 -13.48 -7.03
C LEU A 19 -7.74 -13.62 -6.87
N ILE A 20 -7.12 -12.90 -5.92
CA ILE A 20 -5.71 -13.03 -5.56
C ILE A 20 -5.41 -14.43 -5.02
N LEU A 21 -6.23 -14.91 -4.07
CA LEU A 21 -6.05 -16.23 -3.45
C LEU A 21 -6.21 -17.35 -4.49
N GLY A 22 -7.21 -17.24 -5.36
CA GLY A 22 -7.43 -18.16 -6.47
C GLY A 22 -6.30 -18.15 -7.50
N LEU A 23 -5.80 -16.97 -7.88
CA LEU A 23 -4.67 -16.83 -8.82
C LEU A 23 -3.37 -17.40 -8.22
N VAL A 24 -3.06 -17.07 -6.97
CA VAL A 24 -1.89 -17.58 -6.24
C VAL A 24 -1.98 -19.10 -6.09
N LEU A 25 -3.15 -19.64 -5.76
CA LEU A 25 -3.38 -21.08 -5.66
C LEU A 25 -3.24 -21.76 -7.03
N LEU A 26 -3.83 -21.20 -8.10
CA LEU A 26 -3.71 -21.72 -9.46
C LEU A 26 -2.25 -21.75 -9.91
N LEU A 27 -1.51 -20.65 -9.71
CA LEU A 27 -0.10 -20.57 -10.07
C LEU A 27 0.77 -21.50 -9.22
N SER A 28 0.48 -21.65 -7.92
CA SER A 28 1.22 -22.54 -7.01
C SER A 28 1.04 -24.03 -7.38
N LEU A 29 -0.17 -24.41 -7.80
CA LEU A 29 -0.50 -25.76 -8.26
C LEU A 29 0.03 -26.06 -9.67
N ASN A 30 -0.04 -25.08 -10.58
CA ASN A 30 0.43 -25.23 -11.97
C ASN A 30 1.96 -25.20 -12.09
N ALA A 31 2.66 -24.48 -11.22
CA ALA A 31 4.12 -24.38 -11.22
C ALA A 31 4.86 -25.71 -10.89
N GLY A 32 4.13 -26.82 -10.73
CA GLY A 32 4.69 -28.17 -10.60
C GLY A 32 4.83 -29.00 -11.86
N GLN A 33 4.43 -28.46 -13.02
CA GLN A 33 4.59 -29.13 -14.31
C GLN A 33 5.69 -28.54 -15.21
N ASN A 34 6.47 -27.57 -14.74
CA ASN A 34 7.72 -27.22 -15.42
C ASN A 34 8.77 -28.30 -15.11
N ASN A 35 8.56 -29.46 -15.72
CA ASN A 35 9.62 -30.42 -15.94
C ASN A 35 10.78 -29.66 -16.60
N GLN A 36 11.97 -29.95 -16.13
CA GLN A 36 13.24 -29.44 -16.59
C GLN A 36 13.37 -29.62 -18.11
N THR A 37 12.78 -28.75 -18.93
CA THR A 37 13.41 -28.39 -20.18
C THR A 37 14.66 -27.67 -19.75
N ALA A 38 15.79 -28.36 -19.88
CA ALA A 38 17.10 -27.75 -19.81
C ALA A 38 17.21 -26.73 -20.95
N GLU A 39 16.50 -25.61 -20.82
CA GLU A 39 16.70 -24.44 -21.66
C GLU A 39 18.05 -23.88 -21.27
N ALA A 40 18.96 -23.81 -22.24
CA ALA A 40 20.25 -23.18 -22.09
C ALA A 40 20.04 -21.83 -21.40
N ILE A 41 20.65 -21.62 -20.22
CA ILE A 41 20.64 -20.34 -19.50
C ILE A 41 20.99 -19.26 -20.50
N SER A 42 19.98 -18.52 -20.97
CA SER A 42 20.20 -17.53 -22.00
C SER A 42 20.99 -16.39 -21.35
N PRO A 43 22.12 -15.93 -21.91
CA PRO A 43 22.90 -14.86 -21.31
C PRO A 43 22.05 -13.59 -21.10
N LEU A 44 21.00 -13.40 -21.90
CA LEU A 44 20.02 -12.32 -21.77
C LEU A 44 19.22 -12.37 -20.46
N GLU A 45 18.81 -13.55 -19.99
CA GLU A 45 18.10 -13.68 -18.70
C GLU A 45 18.95 -13.23 -17.52
N LEU A 46 20.26 -13.50 -17.56
CA LEU A 46 21.19 -13.08 -16.53
C LEU A 46 21.28 -11.55 -16.49
N TRP A 47 21.43 -10.91 -17.65
CA TRP A 47 21.47 -9.45 -17.75
C TRP A 47 20.16 -8.80 -17.32
N LEU A 48 19.01 -9.39 -17.69
CA LEU A 48 17.69 -8.90 -17.25
C LEU A 48 17.55 -8.96 -15.73
N LYS A 49 17.90 -10.10 -15.09
CA LYS A 49 17.85 -10.23 -13.62
C LYS A 49 18.73 -9.20 -12.92
N VAL A 50 19.93 -8.96 -13.43
CA VAL A 50 20.85 -7.96 -12.88
C VAL A 50 20.26 -6.55 -13.01
N ILE A 51 19.79 -6.15 -14.19
CA ILE A 51 19.21 -4.82 -14.42
C ILE A 51 17.99 -4.60 -13.51
N VAL A 52 17.09 -5.57 -13.47
CA VAL A 52 15.87 -5.48 -12.66
C VAL A 52 16.19 -5.46 -11.18
N GLY A 53 17.17 -6.23 -10.72
CA GLY A 53 17.66 -6.17 -9.34
C GLY A 53 18.18 -4.78 -8.95
N TYR A 54 18.94 -4.12 -9.82
CA TYR A 54 19.40 -2.74 -9.57
C TYR A 54 18.25 -1.72 -9.57
N LEU A 55 17.27 -1.87 -10.46
CA LEU A 55 16.09 -1.00 -10.49
C LEU A 55 15.23 -1.16 -9.23
N ALA A 56 15.01 -2.41 -8.80
CA ALA A 56 14.30 -2.73 -7.56
C ALA A 56 15.01 -2.14 -6.33
N ALA A 57 16.32 -2.36 -6.21
CA ALA A 57 17.13 -1.77 -5.15
C ALA A 57 17.08 -0.23 -5.16
N GLY A 58 17.11 0.38 -6.36
CA GLY A 58 16.95 1.83 -6.50
C GLY A 58 15.61 2.34 -5.98
N ALA A 59 14.52 1.63 -6.27
CA ALA A 59 13.18 1.97 -5.77
C ALA A 59 13.11 1.83 -4.23
N GLU A 60 13.68 0.78 -3.65
CA GLU A 60 13.77 0.62 -2.19
C GLU A 60 14.57 1.74 -1.52
N ILE A 61 15.71 2.11 -2.09
CA ILE A 61 16.53 3.22 -1.58
C ILE A 61 15.73 4.52 -1.65
N ALA A 62 15.03 4.79 -2.76
CA ALA A 62 14.18 5.97 -2.87
C ALA A 62 13.08 5.99 -1.80
N ALA A 63 12.41 4.86 -1.56
CA ALA A 63 11.44 4.71 -0.49
C ALA A 63 12.05 5.03 0.88
N ALA A 64 13.19 4.42 1.20
CA ALA A 64 13.89 4.61 2.47
C ALA A 64 14.29 6.08 2.70
N VAL A 65 14.81 6.75 1.67
CA VAL A 65 15.22 8.16 1.74
C VAL A 65 14.01 9.07 1.97
N VAL A 66 12.94 8.86 1.20
CA VAL A 66 11.73 9.69 1.25
C VAL A 66 11.02 9.52 2.61
N ILE A 67 10.83 8.28 3.05
CA ILE A 67 10.21 7.96 4.34
C ILE A 67 11.10 8.46 5.48
N GLY A 68 12.39 8.10 5.49
CA GLY A 68 13.32 8.48 6.55
C GLY A 68 13.46 10.00 6.68
N GLY A 69 13.54 10.72 5.56
CA GLY A 69 13.60 12.18 5.55
C GLY A 69 12.32 12.85 6.05
N ALA A 70 11.15 12.25 5.83
CA ALA A 70 9.89 12.75 6.38
C ALA A 70 9.78 12.48 7.89
N ILE A 71 10.13 11.28 8.34
CA ILE A 71 10.17 10.94 9.77
C ILE A 71 11.11 11.87 10.52
N GLY A 72 12.33 12.06 10.02
CA GLY A 72 13.32 12.95 10.65
C GLY A 72 12.83 14.38 10.77
N ARG A 73 12.23 14.94 9.71
CA ARG A 73 11.61 16.27 9.74
C ARG A 73 10.43 16.35 10.71
N GLY A 74 9.57 15.34 10.73
CA GLY A 74 8.42 15.25 11.64
C GLY A 74 8.85 15.24 13.11
N ILE A 75 9.83 14.42 13.46
CA ILE A 75 10.40 14.36 14.82
C ILE A 75 10.99 15.71 15.21
N LEU A 76 11.80 16.33 14.34
CA LEU A 76 12.43 17.60 14.65
C LEU A 76 11.39 18.72 14.86
N SER A 77 10.35 18.75 14.03
CA SER A 77 9.24 19.70 14.17
C SER A 77 8.49 19.49 15.48
N TYR A 78 8.15 18.23 15.81
CA TYR A 78 7.42 17.88 17.02
C TYR A 78 8.20 18.24 18.29
N VAL A 79 9.49 17.90 18.34
CA VAL A 79 10.37 18.23 19.48
C VAL A 79 10.49 19.74 19.65
N ARG A 80 10.76 20.50 18.58
CA ARG A 80 10.82 21.97 18.65
C ARG A 80 9.52 22.59 19.18
N GLN A 81 8.38 22.02 18.81
CA GLN A 81 7.06 22.45 19.30
C GLN A 81 6.87 22.14 20.79
N LEU A 82 7.33 20.97 21.26
CA LEU A 82 7.24 20.59 22.67
C LEU A 82 7.97 21.59 23.58
N PHE A 83 9.09 22.14 23.09
CA PHE A 83 9.84 23.21 23.77
C PHE A 83 9.18 24.60 23.64
N SER A 84 8.32 24.82 22.65
CA SER A 84 7.68 26.10 22.35
C SER A 84 6.18 26.02 22.67
N ARG A 85 5.78 26.36 23.91
CA ARG A 85 4.43 26.21 24.53
C ARG A 85 3.23 26.91 23.82
N ARG A 86 3.13 26.92 22.49
CA ARG A 86 2.00 27.51 21.74
C ARG A 86 1.17 26.44 21.02
N GLN A 87 -0.14 26.56 21.24
CA GLN A 87 -1.31 25.86 20.66
C GLN A 87 -1.04 24.56 19.87
N HIS A 88 -1.43 23.43 20.48
CA HIS A 88 -1.02 22.07 20.10
C HIS A 88 -1.89 21.35 19.05
N LEU A 89 -3.09 21.86 18.73
CA LEU A 89 -4.09 21.05 18.03
C LEU A 89 -3.91 21.06 16.49
N ASP A 90 -3.80 22.23 15.85
CA ASP A 90 -3.73 22.30 14.38
C ASP A 90 -2.40 21.77 13.79
N VAL A 91 -1.28 21.98 14.48
CA VAL A 91 0.05 21.63 13.94
C VAL A 91 0.27 20.12 13.90
N THR A 92 -0.27 19.38 14.87
CA THR A 92 -0.18 17.92 14.91
C THR A 92 -0.93 17.28 13.73
N GLU A 93 -2.10 17.83 13.38
CA GLU A 93 -2.88 17.36 12.22
C GLU A 93 -2.13 17.61 10.91
N VAL A 94 -1.51 18.77 10.75
CA VAL A 94 -0.68 19.10 9.57
C VAL A 94 0.52 18.16 9.43
N ILE A 95 1.25 17.90 10.52
CA ILE A 95 2.39 16.96 10.51
C ILE A 95 1.91 15.55 10.11
N ARG A 96 0.79 15.09 10.67
CA ARG A 96 0.22 13.76 10.38
C ARG A 96 -0.21 13.64 8.92
N LEU A 97 -0.86 14.65 8.35
CA LEU A 97 -1.25 14.68 6.94
C LEU A 97 -0.02 14.66 6.01
N GLN A 98 1.01 15.44 6.34
CA GLN A 98 2.23 15.49 5.54
C GLN A 98 3.00 14.17 5.60
N LEU A 99 3.11 13.55 6.78
CA LEU A 99 3.70 12.23 6.95
C LEU A 99 2.90 11.17 6.18
N GLY A 100 1.57 11.16 6.30
CA GLY A 100 0.70 10.22 5.59
C GLY A 100 0.91 10.26 4.07
N ARG A 101 1.01 11.46 3.48
CA ARG A 101 1.28 11.63 2.04
C ARG A 101 2.64 11.07 1.62
N VAL A 102 3.67 11.31 2.43
CA VAL A 102 5.02 10.85 2.10
C VAL A 102 5.16 9.33 2.32
N LEU A 103 4.50 8.78 3.33
CA LEU A 103 4.43 7.34 3.55
C LEU A 103 3.74 6.61 2.39
N ALA A 104 2.62 7.17 1.89
CA ALA A 104 1.95 6.62 0.70
C ALA A 104 2.88 6.57 -0.52
N LEU A 105 3.63 7.65 -0.78
CA LEU A 105 4.63 7.69 -1.86
C LEU A 105 5.76 6.67 -1.66
N GLY A 106 6.27 6.53 -0.44
CA GLY A 106 7.28 5.52 -0.12
C GLY A 106 6.79 4.10 -0.36
N LEU A 107 5.52 3.83 -0.03
CA LEU A 107 4.84 2.58 -0.34
C LEU A 107 4.73 2.33 -1.85
N GLU A 108 4.47 3.35 -2.67
CA GLU A 108 4.46 3.20 -4.13
C GLU A 108 5.81 2.76 -4.70
N PHE A 109 6.92 3.23 -4.13
CA PHE A 109 8.25 2.78 -4.56
C PHE A 109 8.54 1.34 -4.15
N THR A 110 8.15 0.91 -2.94
CA THR A 110 8.29 -0.50 -2.56
C THR A 110 7.40 -1.40 -3.42
N VAL A 111 6.22 -0.91 -3.86
CA VAL A 111 5.38 -1.58 -4.88
C VAL A 111 6.13 -1.84 -6.17
N ALA A 112 6.75 -0.80 -6.70
CA ALA A 112 7.50 -0.93 -7.93
C ALA A 112 8.64 -1.96 -7.79
N SER A 113 9.37 -1.95 -6.67
CA SER A 113 10.41 -2.94 -6.37
C SER A 113 9.88 -4.37 -6.40
N ASP A 114 8.79 -4.64 -5.68
CA ASP A 114 8.22 -5.99 -5.57
C ASP A 114 7.70 -6.54 -6.91
N ILE A 115 7.10 -5.66 -7.73
CA ILE A 115 6.63 -6.02 -9.07
C ILE A 115 7.82 -6.36 -9.97
N LEU A 116 8.86 -5.53 -9.95
CA LEU A 116 10.08 -5.72 -10.71
C LEU A 116 10.73 -7.08 -10.39
N LEU A 117 10.93 -7.38 -9.11
CA LEU A 117 11.55 -8.64 -8.68
C LEU A 117 10.73 -9.86 -9.10
N THR A 118 9.40 -9.78 -9.02
CA THR A 118 8.55 -10.91 -9.40
C THR A 118 8.51 -11.15 -10.92
N ALA A 119 8.70 -10.10 -11.73
CA ALA A 119 8.66 -10.21 -13.18
C ALA A 119 9.82 -11.03 -13.78
N VAL A 120 10.99 -11.08 -13.11
CA VAL A 120 12.22 -11.70 -13.65
C VAL A 120 12.57 -13.08 -13.11
N ALA A 121 11.94 -13.53 -12.02
CA ALA A 121 12.18 -14.86 -11.46
C ALA A 121 10.95 -15.37 -10.68
N PRO A 122 9.88 -15.80 -11.36
CA PRO A 122 8.73 -16.38 -10.69
C PRO A 122 9.07 -17.80 -10.18
N THR A 123 9.66 -17.92 -8.98
CA THR A 123 9.70 -19.22 -8.28
C THR A 123 8.41 -19.46 -7.51
N ARG A 124 8.12 -20.71 -7.11
CA ARG A 124 6.93 -20.99 -6.28
C ARG A 124 6.92 -20.18 -4.97
N GLN A 125 8.10 -19.94 -4.40
CA GLN A 125 8.24 -19.10 -3.21
C GLN A 125 7.96 -17.63 -3.55
N ASP A 126 8.47 -17.14 -4.69
CA ASP A 126 8.28 -15.75 -5.11
C ASP A 126 6.83 -15.44 -5.50
N ILE A 127 6.11 -16.39 -6.12
CA ILE A 127 4.67 -16.28 -6.39
C ILE A 127 3.88 -16.16 -5.08
N SER A 128 4.25 -16.93 -4.05
CA SER A 128 3.61 -16.84 -2.74
C SER A 128 3.93 -15.52 -2.01
N ASN A 129 5.17 -15.04 -2.12
CA ASN A 129 5.60 -13.76 -1.57
C ASN A 129 4.87 -12.59 -2.26
N LEU A 130 4.78 -12.59 -3.60
CA LEU A 130 4.01 -11.59 -4.34
C LEU A 130 2.53 -11.64 -3.94
N GLY A 131 1.95 -12.84 -3.82
CA GLY A 131 0.59 -13.01 -3.33
C GLY A 131 0.37 -12.36 -1.96
N ALA A 132 1.28 -12.56 -1.02
CA ALA A 132 1.24 -11.94 0.30
C ALA A 132 1.36 -10.41 0.24
N ILE A 133 2.26 -9.88 -0.59
CA ILE A 133 2.47 -8.44 -0.77
C ILE A 133 1.24 -7.75 -1.37
N VAL A 134 0.67 -8.33 -2.42
CA VAL A 134 -0.54 -7.79 -3.07
C VAL A 134 -1.72 -7.81 -2.10
N LEU A 135 -1.88 -8.91 -1.36
CA LEU A 135 -2.92 -9.04 -0.34
C LEU A 135 -2.76 -7.99 0.76
N LEU A 136 -1.54 -7.77 1.26
CA LEU A 136 -1.25 -6.75 2.26
C LEU A 136 -1.62 -5.35 1.75
N ARG A 137 -1.33 -5.03 0.48
CA ARG A 137 -1.74 -3.75 -0.12
C ARG A 137 -3.23 -3.58 -0.23
N THR A 138 -3.93 -4.61 -0.69
CA THR A 138 -5.39 -4.57 -0.77
C THR A 138 -6.01 -4.31 0.60
N LEU A 139 -5.49 -4.96 1.64
CA LEU A 139 -5.95 -4.74 3.01
C LEU A 139 -5.63 -3.31 3.50
N LEU A 140 -4.40 -2.84 3.35
CA LEU A 140 -4.01 -1.50 3.80
C LEU A 140 -4.79 -0.40 3.07
N ASN A 141 -4.92 -0.50 1.74
CA ASN A 141 -5.66 0.48 0.95
C ASN A 141 -7.14 0.50 1.35
N TYR A 142 -7.74 -0.68 1.57
CA TYR A 142 -9.11 -0.78 2.06
C TYR A 142 -9.30 -0.11 3.43
N PHE A 143 -8.40 -0.37 4.38
CA PHE A 143 -8.48 0.23 5.72
C PHE A 143 -8.33 1.75 5.66
N LEU A 144 -7.38 2.25 4.86
CA LEU A 144 -7.13 3.67 4.71
C LEU A 144 -8.35 4.38 4.11
N GLU A 145 -8.92 3.83 3.04
CA GLU A 145 -10.08 4.41 2.38
C GLU A 145 -11.33 4.41 3.29
N ARG A 146 -11.47 3.37 4.12
CA ARG A 146 -12.51 3.27 5.13
C ARG A 146 -12.35 4.31 6.23
N GLU A 147 -11.14 4.52 6.75
CA GLU A 147 -10.88 5.57 7.75
C GLU A 147 -11.16 6.97 7.20
N ILE A 148 -10.79 7.24 5.94
CA ILE A 148 -11.07 8.52 5.28
C ILE A 148 -12.58 8.75 5.17
N ARG A 149 -13.36 7.77 4.71
CA ARG A 149 -14.83 7.88 4.61
C ARG A 149 -15.49 8.16 5.96
N GLN A 150 -15.03 7.52 7.04
CA GLN A 150 -15.55 7.75 8.38
C GLN A 150 -15.23 9.16 8.89
N GLY A 151 -14.03 9.67 8.57
CA GLY A 151 -13.63 11.04 8.88
C GLY A 151 -14.45 12.09 8.14
N GLU A 152 -14.82 11.85 6.88
CA GLU A 152 -15.63 12.76 6.06
C GLU A 152 -17.10 12.81 6.50
N GLN A 153 -17.70 11.66 6.82
CA GLN A 153 -19.08 11.60 7.32
C GLN A 153 -19.27 12.35 8.64
N SER A 154 -18.22 12.39 9.47
CA SER A 154 -18.22 13.13 10.74
C SER A 154 -18.14 14.65 10.56
N ARG A 155 -17.90 15.16 9.34
CA ARG A 155 -17.78 16.60 9.02
C ARG A 155 -18.94 17.16 8.19
N LEU A 156 -19.98 16.38 7.88
CA LEU A 156 -21.16 16.92 7.18
C LEU A 156 -22.03 17.73 8.16
N PRO A 157 -22.24 19.04 7.93
CA PRO A 157 -23.14 19.85 8.75
C PRO A 157 -24.58 19.35 8.59
N GLU A 158 -25.30 19.24 9.71
CA GLU A 158 -26.76 19.06 9.69
C GLU A 158 -27.37 20.08 8.72
N LYS A 159 -28.08 19.59 7.69
CA LYS A 159 -28.93 20.45 6.88
C LYS A 159 -29.91 21.16 7.83
N PRO A 160 -30.01 22.51 7.81
CA PRO A 160 -31.00 23.20 8.60
C PRO A 160 -32.38 22.66 8.25
N VAL A 161 -33.12 22.22 9.27
CA VAL A 161 -34.52 21.87 9.14
C VAL A 161 -35.26 23.13 8.70
N GLU A 162 -35.64 23.22 7.43
CA GLU A 162 -36.62 24.22 6.97
C GLU A 162 -37.93 23.92 7.69
N ILE A 163 -38.21 24.72 8.71
CA ILE A 163 -39.55 24.79 9.32
C ILE A 163 -40.36 25.66 8.36
N GLY A 164 -41.14 25.00 7.51
CA GLY A 164 -42.14 25.67 6.68
C GLY A 164 -43.24 26.26 7.56
N GLU A 165 -43.48 27.56 7.40
CA GLU A 165 -44.63 28.29 7.94
C GLU A 165 -45.91 28.02 7.13
#